data_AF-A0A013WPK6-F1
#
_entry.id   AF-A0A013WPK6-F1
#
_cell.length_a   1.000
_cell.length_b   1.000
_cell.length_c   1.000
_cell.angle_alpha   90.00
_cell.angle_beta   90.00
_cell.angle_gamma   90.00
#
_symmetry.space_group_name_H-M   'P 1'
#
loop_
_entity.id
_entity.type
_entity.pdbx_description
1 polymer ?
#
loop_
_entity_poly.entity_id
_entity_poly.type
_entity_poly.pdbx_seq_one_letter_code
_entity_poly.pdbx_strand_id
1 'polypeptide(L)'
;MQAATNLVPPMGWYMIDEIDLIALLIDHAELACLCDMLESVAGALPTLPEEDDAAWVCHELENRLPTHEARERRFLETVFAPRTMPNGEAVIDRMRCRSASQVVQAQDLVAALRPGCSPLPATTLGYMLRCFFEACRADMAFEELAILGLAEQRLTPAARTLLRDSLGRRCRA
;
A
#
# COMPACT_ATOMS: atom_id res chain seq x y z
N MET A 1 -10.26 -25.23 -35.34
CA MET A 1 -11.39 -24.77 -34.49
C MET A 1 -11.06 -25.23 -33.07
N GLN A 2 -10.45 -24.35 -32.27
CA GLN A 2 -9.92 -24.67 -30.94
C GLN A 2 -11.05 -25.00 -29.97
N ALA A 3 -10.92 -26.12 -29.27
CA ALA A 3 -11.76 -26.45 -28.13
C ALA A 3 -11.43 -25.50 -26.98
N ALA A 4 -12.44 -24.78 -26.49
CA ALA A 4 -12.37 -24.06 -25.24
C ALA A 4 -12.21 -25.07 -24.11
N THR A 5 -11.00 -25.18 -23.57
CA THR A 5 -10.73 -25.97 -22.38
C THR A 5 -11.35 -25.23 -21.19
N ASN A 6 -12.59 -25.58 -20.85
CA ASN A 6 -13.18 -25.26 -19.56
C ASN A 6 -12.35 -25.99 -18.49
N LEU A 7 -11.32 -25.32 -17.99
CA LEU A 7 -10.58 -25.73 -16.80
C LEU A 7 -11.56 -25.61 -15.62
N VAL A 8 -12.20 -26.73 -15.30
CA VAL A 8 -12.88 -26.90 -14.02
C VAL A 8 -11.79 -26.81 -12.94
N PRO A 9 -11.89 -25.85 -11.99
CA PRO A 9 -10.90 -25.72 -10.94
C PRO A 9 -10.89 -26.99 -10.08
N PRO A 10 -9.73 -27.64 -9.81
CA PRO A 10 -9.66 -28.77 -8.89
C PRO A 10 -10.25 -28.42 -7.52
N MET A 11 -10.98 -29.37 -6.93
CA MET A 11 -11.64 -29.22 -5.62
C MET A 11 -10.63 -28.75 -4.56
N GLY A 12 -10.96 -27.65 -3.86
CA GLY A 12 -10.11 -27.01 -2.84
C GLY A 12 -9.46 -25.69 -3.25
N TRP A 13 -9.77 -25.15 -4.44
CA TRP A 13 -9.27 -23.84 -4.87
C TRP A 13 -10.02 -22.72 -4.14
N TYR A 14 -9.40 -22.12 -3.13
CA TYR A 14 -9.87 -20.86 -2.56
C TYR A 14 -9.87 -19.80 -3.68
N MET A 15 -11.07 -19.35 -4.03
CA MET A 15 -11.31 -18.24 -4.94
C MET A 15 -11.29 -16.96 -4.11
N ILE A 16 -10.52 -15.99 -4.57
CA ILE A 16 -10.46 -14.67 -3.97
C ILE A 16 -11.66 -13.89 -4.47
N ASP A 17 -12.55 -13.55 -3.57
CA ASP A 17 -13.71 -12.72 -3.86
C ASP A 17 -13.50 -11.26 -3.45
N GLU A 18 -14.55 -10.46 -3.60
CA GLU A 18 -14.52 -9.03 -3.25
C GLU A 18 -14.40 -8.78 -1.75
N ILE A 19 -14.92 -9.67 -0.90
CA ILE A 19 -14.84 -9.54 0.56
C ILE A 19 -13.39 -9.66 1.01
N ASP A 20 -12.66 -10.59 0.41
CA ASP A 20 -11.22 -10.76 0.66
C ASP A 20 -10.41 -9.50 0.31
N LEU A 21 -10.80 -8.80 -0.76
CA LEU A 21 -10.11 -7.62 -1.26
C LEU A 21 -10.56 -6.31 -0.61
N ILE A 22 -11.81 -6.21 -0.17
CA ILE A 22 -12.37 -4.96 0.39
C ILE A 22 -11.54 -4.49 1.58
N ALA A 23 -11.08 -5.38 2.45
CA ALA A 23 -10.25 -5.01 3.59
C ALA A 23 -8.93 -4.36 3.15
N LEU A 24 -8.25 -4.94 2.15
CA LEU A 24 -7.02 -4.40 1.58
C LEU A 24 -7.27 -3.04 0.89
N LEU A 25 -8.33 -2.93 0.09
CA LEU A 25 -8.62 -1.70 -0.64
C LEU A 25 -9.07 -0.55 0.27
N ILE A 26 -9.78 -0.85 1.37
CA ILE A 26 -10.08 0.14 2.41
C ILE A 26 -8.79 0.63 3.04
N ASP A 27 -7.89 -0.28 3.41
CA ASP A 27 -6.60 0.06 4.00
C ASP A 27 -5.75 0.92 3.05
N HIS A 28 -5.72 0.61 1.76
CA HIS A 28 -5.07 1.47 0.76
C HIS A 28 -5.76 2.83 0.57
N ALA A 29 -7.08 2.90 0.75
CA ALA A 29 -7.79 4.19 0.69
C ALA A 29 -7.42 5.07 1.89
N GLU A 30 -7.33 4.47 3.08
CA GLU A 30 -6.87 5.15 4.29
C GLU A 30 -5.42 5.65 4.14
N LEU A 31 -4.53 4.81 3.62
CA LEU A 31 -3.13 5.20 3.35
C LEU A 31 -3.04 6.29 2.27
N ALA A 32 -3.90 6.27 1.25
CA ALA A 32 -3.97 7.34 0.25
C ALA A 32 -4.39 8.68 0.89
N CYS A 33 -5.36 8.69 1.80
CA CYS A 33 -5.75 9.90 2.53
C CYS A 33 -4.59 10.45 3.38
N LEU A 34 -3.80 9.58 4.01
CA LEU A 34 -2.58 10.01 4.71
C LEU A 34 -1.58 10.64 3.74
N CYS A 35 -1.36 10.02 2.57
CA CYS A 35 -0.48 10.56 1.53
C CYS A 35 -0.90 11.96 1.07
N ASP A 36 -2.21 12.17 0.84
CA ASP A 36 -2.74 13.47 0.42
C ASP A 36 -2.50 14.55 1.48
N MET A 37 -2.59 14.17 2.76
CA MET A 37 -2.29 15.09 3.84
C MET A 37 -0.81 15.44 3.93
N LEU A 38 0.07 14.44 3.82
CA LEU A 38 1.53 14.67 3.81
C LEU A 38 1.95 15.53 2.62
N GLU A 39 1.29 15.36 1.46
CA GLU A 39 1.49 16.23 0.30
C GLU A 39 1.05 17.66 0.59
N SER A 40 -0.08 17.88 1.25
CA SER A 40 -0.51 19.21 1.68
C SER A 40 0.50 19.86 2.63
N VAL A 41 1.05 19.10 3.60
CA VAL A 41 2.10 19.58 4.50
C VAL A 41 3.35 19.97 3.72
N ALA A 42 3.79 19.12 2.78
CA ALA A 42 4.94 19.41 1.93
C ALA A 42 4.72 20.64 1.03
N GLY A 43 3.48 20.88 0.59
CA GLY A 43 3.08 22.03 -0.21
C GLY A 43 3.02 23.35 0.55
N ALA A 44 2.80 23.31 1.87
CA ALA A 44 2.76 24.49 2.74
C ALA A 44 4.16 25.01 3.15
N LEU A 45 5.21 24.23 2.91
CA LEU A 45 6.58 24.63 3.22
C LEU A 45 6.98 25.90 2.44
N PRO A 46 7.74 26.83 3.06
CA PRO A 46 8.55 26.64 4.28
C PRO A 46 7.79 26.88 5.59
N THR A 47 6.50 27.21 5.55
CA THR A 47 5.68 27.31 6.76
C THR A 47 5.53 25.90 7.34
N LEU A 48 6.12 25.69 8.52
CA LEU A 48 5.99 24.41 9.22
C LEU A 48 4.55 24.24 9.74
N PRO A 49 4.05 22.99 9.82
CA PRO A 49 2.77 22.72 10.46
C PRO A 49 2.77 23.22 11.91
N GLU A 50 1.60 23.60 12.41
CA GLU A 50 1.43 23.92 13.82
C GLU A 50 1.71 22.69 14.69
N GLU A 51 1.99 22.89 15.98
CA GLU A 51 2.41 21.80 16.88
C GLU A 51 1.36 20.68 16.95
N ASP A 52 0.07 21.04 16.97
CA ASP A 52 -1.05 20.08 16.96
C ASP A 52 -1.12 19.29 15.65
N ASP A 53 -0.93 19.95 14.50
CA ASP A 53 -0.90 19.28 13.19
C ASP A 53 0.31 18.34 13.07
N ALA A 54 1.49 18.77 13.54
CA ALA A 54 2.69 17.95 13.55
C ALA A 54 2.54 16.73 14.47
N ALA A 55 1.91 16.90 15.64
CA ALA A 55 1.62 15.82 16.57
C ALA A 55 0.62 14.82 15.96
N TRP A 56 -0.43 15.33 15.29
CA TRP A 56 -1.41 14.49 14.60
C TRP A 56 -0.76 13.69 13.46
N VAL A 57 0.09 14.32 12.64
CA VAL A 57 0.81 13.63 11.55
C VAL A 57 1.73 12.54 12.11
N CYS A 58 2.47 12.85 13.17
CA CYS A 58 3.29 11.85 13.87
C CYS A 58 2.44 10.66 14.33
N HIS A 59 1.29 10.93 14.95
CA HIS A 59 0.38 9.90 15.43
C HIS A 59 -0.14 8.99 14.30
N GLU A 60 -0.55 9.55 13.17
CA GLU A 60 -1.00 8.74 12.04
C GLU A 60 0.14 7.91 11.44
N LEU A 61 1.35 8.49 11.28
CA LEU A 61 2.51 7.76 10.78
C LEU A 61 2.90 6.58 11.68
N GLU A 62 2.88 6.79 13.00
CA GLU A 62 3.22 5.77 14.01
C GLU A 62 2.21 4.62 14.06
N ASN A 63 0.93 4.88 13.76
CA ASN A 63 -0.14 3.88 13.89
C ASN A 63 -0.56 3.24 12.57
N ARG A 64 -0.71 4.03 11.50
CA ARG A 64 -1.25 3.56 10.22
C ARG A 64 -0.29 2.62 9.50
N LEU A 65 1.00 2.98 9.41
CA LEU A 65 1.96 2.20 8.62
C LEU A 65 2.23 0.81 9.20
N PRO A 66 2.46 0.64 10.52
CA PRO A 66 2.57 -0.70 11.10
C PRO A 66 1.29 -1.53 10.97
N THR A 67 0.13 -0.87 11.05
CA THR A 67 -1.17 -1.53 10.86
C THR A 67 -1.35 -2.00 9.42
N HIS A 68 -1.00 -1.16 8.45
CA HIS A 68 -0.99 -1.48 7.01
C HIS A 68 -0.06 -2.67 6.73
N GLU A 69 1.19 -2.63 7.20
CA GLU A 69 2.17 -3.73 7.05
C GLU A 69 1.61 -5.06 7.60
N ALA A 70 0.99 -5.02 8.77
CA ALA A 70 0.43 -6.22 9.39
C ALA A 70 -0.79 -6.76 8.63
N ARG A 71 -1.66 -5.88 8.11
CA ARG A 71 -2.82 -6.24 7.29
C ARG A 71 -2.39 -6.82 5.95
N GLU A 72 -1.45 -6.18 5.28
CA GLU A 72 -0.88 -6.62 4.02
C GLU A 72 -0.20 -7.99 4.19
N ARG A 73 0.69 -8.14 5.18
CA ARG A 73 1.34 -9.43 5.49
C ARG A 73 0.31 -10.54 5.69
N ARG A 74 -0.73 -10.30 6.50
CA ARG A 74 -1.80 -11.28 6.75
C ARG A 74 -2.55 -11.63 5.47
N PHE A 75 -2.85 -10.64 4.63
CA PHE A 75 -3.49 -10.86 3.34
C PHE A 75 -2.60 -11.72 2.43
N LEU A 76 -1.32 -11.37 2.28
CA LEU A 76 -0.38 -12.12 1.45
C LEU A 76 -0.20 -13.57 1.94
N GLU A 77 -0.14 -13.78 3.25
CA GLU A 77 -0.09 -15.12 3.85
C GLU A 77 -1.37 -15.91 3.55
N THR A 78 -2.55 -15.31 3.74
CA THR A 78 -3.83 -15.99 3.52
C THR A 78 -4.02 -16.35 2.04
N VAL A 79 -3.66 -15.42 1.15
CA VAL A 79 -3.93 -15.53 -0.27
C VAL A 79 -2.86 -16.37 -0.97
N PHE A 80 -1.58 -16.20 -0.65
CA PHE A 80 -0.48 -16.77 -1.43
C PHE A 80 0.37 -17.83 -0.71
N ALA A 81 0.34 -17.95 0.62
CA ALA A 81 1.16 -18.96 1.33
C ALA A 81 0.92 -20.42 0.92
N PRO A 82 -0.28 -20.86 0.47
CA PRO A 82 -0.49 -22.27 0.15
C PRO A 82 0.23 -22.77 -1.11
N ARG A 83 0.92 -21.91 -1.89
CA ARG A 83 1.41 -22.31 -3.22
C ARG A 83 2.74 -21.68 -3.64
N THR A 84 3.57 -22.54 -4.21
CA THR A 84 4.72 -22.16 -5.02
C THR A 84 4.22 -21.66 -6.38
N MET A 85 4.48 -20.40 -6.69
CA MET A 85 4.20 -19.82 -8.00
C MET A 85 5.53 -19.48 -8.68
N PRO A 86 5.77 -19.89 -9.94
CA PRO A 86 6.97 -19.48 -10.67
C PRO A 86 7.05 -17.94 -10.69
N ASN A 87 8.15 -17.38 -10.16
CA ASN A 87 8.38 -15.94 -9.95
C ASN A 87 7.48 -15.23 -8.93
N GLY A 88 6.45 -15.89 -8.38
CA GLY A 88 5.53 -15.26 -7.43
C GLY A 88 6.17 -14.99 -6.06
N GLU A 89 7.08 -15.86 -5.62
CA GLU A 89 7.84 -15.65 -4.37
C GLU A 89 8.65 -14.34 -4.42
N ALA A 90 9.36 -14.09 -5.52
CA ALA A 90 10.14 -12.86 -5.70
C ALA A 90 9.28 -11.59 -5.67
N VAL A 91 8.06 -11.66 -6.22
CA VAL A 91 7.11 -10.53 -6.21
C VAL A 91 6.55 -10.31 -4.81
N ILE A 92 6.17 -11.37 -4.09
CA ILE A 92 5.68 -11.30 -2.71
C ILE A 92 6.79 -10.78 -1.77
N ASP A 93 8.02 -11.25 -1.92
CA ASP A 93 9.16 -10.75 -1.15
C ASP A 93 9.43 -9.28 -1.46
N ARG A 94 9.25 -8.86 -2.72
CA ARG A 94 9.36 -7.45 -3.10
C ARG A 94 8.30 -6.58 -2.41
N MET A 95 7.07 -7.05 -2.29
CA MET A 95 6.01 -6.35 -1.53
C MET A 95 6.43 -6.19 -0.06
N ARG A 96 6.77 -7.30 0.60
CA ARG A 96 7.23 -7.29 2.01
C ARG A 96 8.38 -6.34 2.25
N CYS A 97 9.38 -6.32 1.36
CA CYS A 97 10.51 -5.41 1.47
C CYS A 97 10.09 -3.94 1.32
N ARG A 98 9.14 -3.63 0.43
CA ARG A 98 8.62 -2.25 0.25
C ARG A 98 7.89 -1.80 1.51
N SER A 99 6.97 -2.59 2.03
CA SER A 99 6.19 -2.27 3.23
C SER A 99 7.06 -2.10 4.47
N ALA A 100 8.06 -2.97 4.67
CA ALA A 100 9.04 -2.79 5.74
C ALA A 100 9.86 -1.50 5.57
N SER A 101 10.22 -1.14 4.33
CA SER A 101 10.95 0.10 4.04
C SER A 101 10.09 1.34 4.29
N GLN A 102 8.78 1.28 4.03
CA GLN A 102 7.86 2.37 4.34
C GLN A 102 7.74 2.61 5.85
N VAL A 103 7.66 1.55 6.65
CA VAL A 103 7.63 1.67 8.12
C VAL A 103 8.88 2.39 8.64
N VAL A 104 10.06 2.06 8.11
CA VAL A 104 11.32 2.75 8.49
C VAL A 104 11.29 4.22 8.06
N GLN A 105 10.87 4.53 6.83
CA GLN A 105 10.77 5.91 6.36
C GLN A 105 9.76 6.73 7.18
N ALA A 106 8.66 6.12 7.62
CA ALA A 106 7.70 6.75 8.51
C ALA A 106 8.32 7.08 9.87
N GLN A 107 9.14 6.19 10.44
CA GLN A 107 9.87 6.44 11.68
C GLN A 107 10.85 7.62 11.54
N ASP A 108 11.54 7.72 10.40
CA ASP A 108 12.44 8.85 10.10
C ASP A 108 11.66 10.18 10.00
N LEU A 109 10.48 10.17 9.36
CA LEU A 109 9.60 11.34 9.28
C LEU A 109 9.08 11.76 10.65
N VAL A 110 8.66 10.80 11.48
CA VAL A 110 8.24 11.05 12.87
C VAL A 110 9.38 11.70 13.66
N ALA A 111 10.59 11.17 13.55
CA ALA A 111 11.76 11.74 14.22
C ALA A 111 12.06 13.17 13.77
N ALA A 112 11.79 13.50 12.50
CA ALA A 112 11.97 14.83 11.93
C ALA A 112 10.87 15.83 12.33
N LEU A 113 9.63 15.36 12.53
CA LEU A 113 8.46 16.18 12.83
C LEU A 113 8.19 16.34 14.34
N ARG A 114 8.78 15.47 15.18
CA ARG A 114 8.50 15.45 16.61
C ARG A 114 8.89 16.78 17.28
N PRO A 115 7.99 17.38 18.08
CA PRO A 115 8.30 18.59 18.84
C PRO A 115 9.54 18.42 19.73
N GLY A 116 10.40 19.44 19.76
CA GLY A 116 11.62 19.45 20.59
C GLY A 116 12.88 18.86 19.93
N CYS A 117 12.78 18.28 18.73
CA CYS A 117 13.94 17.93 17.91
C CYS A 117 14.51 19.17 17.18
N SER A 118 15.79 19.12 16.78
CA SER A 118 16.37 20.17 15.96
C SER A 118 15.64 20.20 14.61
N PRO A 119 14.98 21.31 14.23
CA PRO A 119 14.18 21.35 13.02
C PRO A 119 15.07 21.11 11.80
N LEU A 120 14.64 20.20 10.93
CA LEU A 120 15.28 20.04 9.62
C LEU A 120 15.04 21.30 8.77
N PRO A 121 15.95 21.60 7.83
CA PRO A 121 15.66 22.57 6.79
C PRO A 121 14.37 22.19 6.06
N ALA A 122 13.51 23.16 5.78
CA ALA A 122 12.24 22.93 5.08
C ALA A 122 12.43 22.19 3.74
N THR A 123 13.54 22.44 3.03
CA THR A 123 13.89 21.72 1.80
C THR A 123 14.12 20.23 2.03
N THR A 124 14.81 19.87 3.11
CA THR A 124 15.07 18.47 3.49
C THR A 124 13.78 17.77 3.92
N LEU A 125 12.98 18.42 4.76
CA LEU A 125 11.68 17.88 5.19
C LEU A 125 10.74 17.67 4.00
N GLY A 126 10.66 18.66 3.11
CA GLY A 126 9.85 18.56 1.88
C GLY A 126 10.31 17.43 0.95
N TYR A 127 11.62 17.18 0.86
CA TYR A 127 12.15 16.04 0.11
C TYR A 127 11.74 14.71 0.75
N MET A 128 11.90 14.56 2.07
CA MET A 128 11.52 13.33 2.78
C MET A 128 10.03 13.02 2.64
N LEU A 129 9.17 14.03 2.80
CA LEU A 129 7.72 13.90 2.64
C LEU A 129 7.36 13.44 1.22
N ARG A 130 7.94 14.09 0.19
CA ARG A 130 7.72 13.74 -1.22
C ARG A 130 8.12 12.31 -1.53
N CYS A 131 9.35 11.92 -1.15
CA CYS A 131 9.81 10.55 -1.35
C CYS A 131 8.87 9.53 -0.70
N PHE A 132 8.37 9.82 0.50
CA PHE A 132 7.49 8.93 1.23
C PHE A 132 6.12 8.77 0.55
N PHE A 133 5.38 9.86 0.31
CA PHE A 133 4.02 9.72 -0.23
C PHE A 133 4.01 9.23 -1.69
N GLU A 134 5.03 9.57 -2.49
CA GLU A 134 5.18 9.04 -3.85
C GLU A 134 5.47 7.53 -3.82
N ALA A 135 6.34 7.08 -2.91
CA ALA A 135 6.63 5.67 -2.73
C ALA A 135 5.40 4.88 -2.29
N CYS A 136 4.66 5.35 -1.27
CA CYS A 136 3.43 4.70 -0.81
C CYS A 136 2.38 4.57 -1.91
N ARG A 137 2.16 5.63 -2.72
CA ARG A 137 1.23 5.57 -3.86
C ARG A 137 1.66 4.56 -4.91
N ALA A 138 2.95 4.52 -5.25
CA ALA A 138 3.50 3.57 -6.20
C ALA A 138 3.41 2.12 -5.67
N ASP A 139 3.57 1.92 -4.37
CA ASP A 139 3.52 0.61 -3.73
C ASP A 139 2.10 0.04 -3.69
N MET A 140 1.10 0.84 -3.29
CA MET A 140 -0.31 0.42 -3.37
C MET A 140 -0.72 0.01 -4.79
N ALA A 141 -0.28 0.76 -5.81
CA ALA A 141 -0.54 0.43 -7.21
C ALA A 141 0.20 -0.86 -7.63
N PHE A 142 1.44 -1.03 -7.18
CA PHE A 142 2.22 -2.24 -7.42
C PHE A 142 1.58 -3.48 -6.79
N GLU A 143 1.13 -3.39 -5.54
CA GLU A 143 0.44 -4.45 -4.82
C GLU A 143 -0.84 -4.88 -5.54
N GLU A 144 -1.72 -3.93 -5.88
CA GLU A 144 -2.96 -4.23 -6.60
C GLU A 144 -2.70 -4.86 -7.98
N LEU A 145 -1.68 -4.38 -8.71
CA LEU A 145 -1.29 -4.94 -10.00
C LEU A 145 -0.73 -6.35 -9.86
N ALA A 146 0.09 -6.58 -8.84
CA ALA A 146 0.68 -7.88 -8.61
C ALA A 146 -0.34 -8.89 -8.09
N ILE A 147 -1.33 -8.49 -7.29
CA ILE A 147 -2.48 -9.36 -6.95
C ILE A 147 -3.24 -9.73 -8.22
N LEU A 148 -3.53 -8.75 -9.09
CA LEU A 148 -4.22 -8.98 -10.35
C LEU A 148 -3.47 -9.99 -11.24
N GLY A 149 -2.14 -9.90 -11.31
CA GLY A 149 -1.30 -10.78 -12.10
C GLY A 149 -1.08 -12.16 -11.49
N LEU A 150 -0.71 -12.23 -10.20
CA LEU A 150 -0.39 -13.48 -9.51
C LEU A 150 -1.62 -14.32 -9.21
N ALA A 151 -2.76 -13.68 -8.96
CA ALA A 151 -4.00 -14.36 -8.60
C ALA A 151 -5.04 -14.42 -9.73
N GLU A 152 -4.65 -14.13 -10.99
CA GLU A 152 -5.60 -13.98 -12.11
C GLU A 152 -6.62 -15.14 -12.21
N GLN A 153 -6.14 -16.39 -12.09
CA GLN A 153 -6.95 -17.60 -12.19
C GLN A 153 -7.83 -17.86 -10.96
N ARG A 154 -7.58 -17.16 -9.85
CA ARG A 154 -8.27 -17.30 -8.56
C ARG A 154 -9.20 -16.15 -8.24
N LEU A 155 -9.12 -15.05 -8.97
CA LEU A 155 -10.01 -13.91 -8.79
C LEU A 155 -11.38 -14.22 -9.38
N THR A 156 -12.42 -14.04 -8.58
CA THR A 156 -13.78 -13.97 -9.12
C THR A 156 -13.90 -12.81 -10.13
N PRO A 157 -14.88 -12.84 -11.06
CA PRO A 157 -15.07 -11.74 -11.99
C PRO A 157 -15.29 -10.37 -11.31
N ALA A 158 -15.97 -10.37 -10.16
CA ALA A 158 -16.23 -9.17 -9.40
C ALA A 158 -14.96 -8.64 -8.70
N ALA A 159 -14.19 -9.53 -8.05
CA ALA A 159 -12.88 -9.21 -7.48
C ALA A 159 -11.91 -8.62 -8.52
N ARG A 160 -11.87 -9.21 -9.72
CA ARG A 160 -11.05 -8.70 -10.83
C ARG A 160 -11.49 -7.29 -11.28
N THR A 161 -12.79 -7.03 -11.32
CA THR A 161 -13.34 -5.72 -11.70
C THR A 161 -12.99 -4.68 -10.64
N LEU A 162 -13.17 -5.03 -9.37
CA LEU A 162 -12.84 -4.19 -8.21
C LEU A 162 -11.36 -3.77 -8.20
N LEU A 163 -10.42 -4.69 -8.45
CA LEU A 163 -8.98 -4.35 -8.57
C LEU A 163 -8.70 -3.45 -9.78
N ARG A 164 -9.28 -3.73 -10.94
CA ARG A 164 -9.08 -2.90 -12.14
C ARG A 164 -9.61 -1.48 -11.97
N ASP A 165 -10.76 -1.34 -11.33
CA ASP A 165 -11.33 -0.02 -11.03
C ASP A 165 -10.47 0.75 -10.02
N SER A 166 -9.94 0.06 -9.01
CA SER A 166 -9.01 0.64 -8.04
C SER A 166 -7.71 1.11 -8.70
N LEU A 167 -7.05 0.26 -9.48
CA LEU A 167 -5.87 0.63 -10.27
C LEU A 167 -6.15 1.80 -11.22
N GLY A 168 -7.31 1.77 -11.89
CA GLY A 168 -7.73 2.84 -12.77
C GLY A 168 -7.94 4.18 -12.06
N ARG A 169 -8.30 4.19 -10.77
CA ARG A 169 -8.32 5.43 -9.96
C ARG A 169 -6.90 5.88 -9.64
N ARG A 170 -6.01 4.97 -9.25
CA ARG A 170 -4.63 5.28 -8.85
C ARG A 170 -3.74 5.75 -10.00
N CYS A 171 -3.97 5.30 -11.23
CA CYS A 171 -3.22 5.81 -12.40
C CYS A 171 -3.67 7.21 -12.86
N ARG A 172 -4.78 7.73 -12.31
CA ARG A 172 -5.33 9.06 -12.64
C ARG A 172 -5.10 10.10 -11.55
N ALA A 173 -4.74 9.66 -10.34
CA ALA A 173 -4.28 10.50 -9.24
C ALA A 173 -2.80 10.85 -9.43
#